data_AF-A0A674I2Y2-F1
#
_entry.id   AF-A0A674I2Y2-F1
#
_cell.length_a   1.000
_cell.length_b   1.000
_cell.length_c   1.000
_cell.angle_alpha   90.00
_cell.angle_beta   90.00
_cell.angle_gamma   90.00
#
_symmetry.space_group_name_H-M   'P 1'
#
loop_
_entity.id
_entity.type
_entity.pdbx_description
1 polymer ?
#
loop_
_entity_poly.entity_id
_entity_poly.type
_entity_poly.pdbx_seq_one_letter_code
_entity_poly.pdbx_strand_id
1 'polypeptide(L)'
;MSITSQGPSGIGHNASSATPPLSPCRFVVLFNPLEQERLSVVSLLVSSPRVRVLSEEGQPLAVQLSAQWSSATDMVPNVYQVSIMTRLPALGLSVLQLYKSFDSHTTLMSSVRLHLHGRELPVRPHEVFPVRVVPATSDDFCLDNQHMQACFSGLTGLLQSVRRAGEEHRLSTEFLIYGTRSAKDKSGAYLFLPDGDAKPYAPKEPPVVRVTEGPFFSEVASYYQHVQQVVRLYNVPGVEGLSLDVSCLVDIRDHVNKEMALRLSTSIASEDTFFTDLNGFQIQPRRFLKKLPLQANFYPMPAMAYIQDKESRLTLHTAQALGVASLHSGQLEVILDRRLMQDDNRGLGQGLKDNKRTCNRFRLLLERRTTANKVQDSRPISFPSLLSHMTSMHLNAEVLAMPVAQEKPAPPALRSFRPLSATVPCDFHILNLRTLQAEDDSLPSAEMALILHRKGFDCGLEAKHLGFNCTTSQGKFSLGSLFYGLELGSLQPTSLTLMYPLGAASPNSTVIHMDPMEIATFRIHFG
;
A
#
# COMPACT_ATOMS: atom_id res chain seq x y z
N MET A 1 -22.85 -17.89 -6.08
CA MET A 1 -21.80 -16.90 -5.80
C MET A 1 -20.51 -17.48 -6.34
N SER A 2 -19.97 -16.88 -7.40
CA SER A 2 -18.59 -17.14 -7.81
C SER A 2 -17.69 -16.14 -7.09
N ILE A 3 -16.55 -16.62 -6.60
CA ILE A 3 -15.42 -15.82 -6.14
C ILE A 3 -14.30 -16.22 -7.10
N THR A 4 -13.84 -15.30 -7.94
CA THR A 4 -12.90 -15.60 -9.03
C THR A 4 -11.76 -14.61 -9.04
N SER A 5 -10.55 -15.12 -9.30
CA SER A 5 -9.59 -14.44 -10.17
C SER A 5 -9.84 -14.92 -11.63
N GLN A 6 -9.87 -13.97 -12.56
CA GLN A 6 -10.27 -13.99 -14.00
C GLN A 6 -10.49 -15.32 -14.78
N GLY A 7 -11.55 -15.35 -15.63
CA GLY A 7 -11.74 -16.22 -16.83
C GLY A 7 -13.23 -16.52 -17.20
N PRO A 8 -13.70 -16.51 -18.50
CA PRO A 8 -15.14 -16.45 -18.85
C PRO A 8 -15.81 -17.72 -19.46
N SER A 9 -17.15 -17.65 -19.59
CA SER A 9 -18.16 -18.52 -20.30
C SER A 9 -18.76 -19.70 -19.49
N GLY A 10 -20.02 -20.17 -19.61
CA GLY A 10 -21.19 -19.95 -20.48
C GLY A 10 -22.46 -20.64 -19.91
N ILE A 11 -23.57 -20.63 -20.67
CA ILE A 11 -25.02 -20.64 -20.31
C ILE A 11 -25.66 -22.03 -20.01
N GLY A 12 -26.76 -22.07 -19.23
CA GLY A 12 -27.79 -23.14 -19.29
C GLY A 12 -28.91 -23.07 -18.22
N HIS A 13 -30.18 -22.93 -18.63
CA HIS A 13 -31.40 -22.85 -17.81
C HIS A 13 -32.07 -24.23 -17.56
N ASN A 14 -32.62 -24.47 -16.37
CA ASN A 14 -34.01 -24.91 -16.17
C ASN A 14 -34.45 -24.88 -14.70
N ALA A 15 -35.70 -24.49 -14.44
CA ALA A 15 -36.26 -24.23 -13.11
C ALA A 15 -37.24 -25.33 -12.66
N SER A 16 -37.15 -25.74 -11.40
CA SER A 16 -38.24 -26.42 -10.68
C SER A 16 -38.31 -25.92 -9.24
N SER A 17 -39.52 -25.65 -8.77
CA SER A 17 -39.86 -25.10 -7.46
C SER A 17 -39.50 -26.04 -6.31
N ALA A 18 -38.43 -25.71 -5.61
CA ALA A 18 -38.14 -26.14 -4.25
C ALA A 18 -37.81 -24.88 -3.43
N THR A 19 -38.03 -24.90 -2.12
CA THR A 19 -37.41 -23.94 -1.19
C THR A 19 -35.97 -23.70 -1.64
N PRO A 20 -35.55 -22.42 -1.86
CA PRO A 20 -34.30 -22.17 -2.56
C PRO A 20 -33.18 -22.86 -1.78
N PRO A 21 -32.42 -23.78 -2.41
CA PRO A 21 -31.32 -24.42 -1.72
C PRO A 21 -30.42 -23.32 -1.16
N LEU A 22 -30.06 -23.44 0.13
CA LEU A 22 -29.03 -22.59 0.73
C LEU A 22 -27.88 -22.57 -0.24
N SER A 23 -27.60 -21.38 -0.80
CA SER A 23 -26.56 -21.25 -1.80
C SER A 23 -25.26 -21.78 -1.18
N PRO A 24 -24.48 -22.59 -1.91
CA PRO A 24 -23.32 -23.26 -1.32
C PRO A 24 -22.38 -22.23 -0.72
N CYS A 25 -22.01 -22.44 0.54
CA CYS A 25 -21.03 -21.62 1.24
C CYS A 25 -19.73 -21.56 0.42
N ARG A 26 -19.14 -20.37 0.37
CA ARG A 26 -17.79 -20.17 -0.16
C ARG A 26 -16.87 -19.76 0.98
N PHE A 27 -15.73 -20.42 1.08
CA PHE A 27 -14.71 -20.05 2.06
C PHE A 27 -13.63 -19.19 1.40
N VAL A 28 -13.13 -18.22 2.15
CA VAL A 28 -11.95 -17.44 1.79
C VAL A 28 -10.99 -17.47 2.97
N VAL A 29 -9.75 -17.88 2.72
CA VAL A 29 -8.68 -17.84 3.71
C VAL A 29 -7.89 -16.55 3.52
N LEU A 30 -7.67 -15.83 4.60
CA LEU A 30 -6.91 -14.58 4.64
C LEU A 30 -5.59 -14.82 5.33
N PHE A 31 -4.47 -14.52 4.68
CA PHE A 31 -3.14 -14.59 5.27
C PHE A 31 -2.59 -13.20 5.54
N ASN A 32 -2.15 -12.97 6.78
CA ASN A 32 -1.40 -11.78 7.15
C ASN A 32 0.10 -12.12 7.17
N PRO A 33 0.89 -11.64 6.20
CA PRO A 33 2.32 -11.92 6.12
C PRO A 33 3.16 -11.14 7.13
N LEU A 34 2.55 -10.25 7.94
CA LEU A 34 3.26 -9.44 8.92
C LEU A 34 3.32 -10.10 10.29
N GLU A 35 4.41 -9.88 10.99
CA GLU A 35 4.67 -10.29 12.38
C GLU A 35 3.84 -9.54 13.44
N GLN A 36 3.01 -8.60 12.99
CA GLN A 36 2.08 -7.85 13.83
C GLN A 36 0.63 -8.25 13.53
N GLU A 37 -0.20 -8.25 14.55
CA GLU A 37 -1.64 -8.31 14.35
C GLU A 37 -2.09 -7.06 13.57
N ARG A 38 -2.91 -7.28 12.53
CA ARG A 38 -3.35 -6.22 11.61
C ARG A 38 -4.87 -6.14 11.57
N LEU A 39 -5.42 -4.96 11.84
CA LEU A 39 -6.78 -4.63 11.48
C LEU A 39 -6.75 -3.99 10.08
N SER A 40 -7.52 -4.54 9.14
CA SER A 40 -7.48 -4.08 7.75
C SER A 40 -8.80 -4.27 7.01
N VAL A 41 -9.01 -3.48 5.95
CA VAL A 41 -10.11 -3.68 5.00
C VAL A 41 -9.66 -4.63 3.89
N VAL A 42 -10.24 -5.82 3.85
CA VAL A 42 -10.00 -6.79 2.78
C VAL A 42 -11.15 -6.73 1.78
N SER A 43 -10.82 -6.65 0.49
CA SER A 43 -11.82 -6.55 -0.58
C SER A 43 -11.86 -7.81 -1.44
N LEU A 44 -13.06 -8.32 -1.69
CA LEU A 44 -13.33 -9.54 -2.46
C LEU A 44 -14.29 -9.22 -3.60
N LEU A 45 -14.09 -9.83 -4.77
CA LEU A 45 -15.04 -9.73 -5.86
C LEU A 45 -16.09 -10.85 -5.76
N VAL A 46 -17.36 -10.47 -5.85
CA VAL A 46 -18.50 -11.38 -5.80
C VAL A 46 -19.43 -11.16 -6.99
N SER A 47 -20.15 -12.22 -7.36
CA SER A 47 -21.05 -12.21 -8.52
C SER A 47 -22.48 -11.75 -8.22
N SER A 48 -22.75 -11.27 -7.00
CA SER A 48 -24.11 -10.99 -6.51
C SER A 48 -24.05 -9.92 -5.44
N PRO A 49 -24.96 -8.92 -5.46
CA PRO A 49 -25.01 -7.89 -4.43
C PRO A 49 -25.63 -8.42 -3.12
N ARG A 50 -26.33 -9.56 -3.22
CA ARG A 50 -26.91 -10.31 -2.10
C ARG A 50 -25.84 -11.19 -1.47
N VAL A 51 -25.09 -10.65 -0.51
CA VAL A 51 -23.95 -11.31 0.14
C VAL A 51 -24.06 -11.19 1.65
N ARG A 52 -23.73 -12.27 2.36
CA ARG A 52 -23.51 -12.27 3.81
C ARG A 52 -22.15 -12.90 4.07
N VAL A 53 -21.35 -12.22 4.86
CA VAL A 53 -20.02 -12.68 5.27
C VAL A 53 -20.08 -13.00 6.75
N LEU A 54 -19.62 -14.19 7.12
CA LEU A 54 -19.50 -14.62 8.51
C LEU A 54 -18.01 -14.83 8.86
N SER A 55 -17.68 -14.65 10.14
CA SER A 55 -16.42 -15.12 10.71
C SER A 55 -16.35 -16.65 10.73
N GLU A 56 -15.20 -17.20 11.12
CA GLU A 56 -15.03 -18.63 11.38
C GLU A 56 -16.08 -19.17 12.36
N GLU A 57 -16.39 -18.41 13.42
CA GLU A 57 -17.36 -18.76 14.46
C GLU A 57 -18.83 -18.55 14.04
N GLY A 58 -19.07 -18.18 12.77
CA GLY A 58 -20.41 -17.95 12.24
C GLY A 58 -21.01 -16.58 12.59
N GLN A 59 -20.23 -15.66 13.15
CA GLN A 59 -20.71 -14.31 13.47
C GLN A 59 -20.85 -13.46 12.22
N PRO A 60 -22.01 -12.81 11.97
CA PRO A 60 -22.19 -11.92 10.83
C PRO A 60 -21.25 -10.71 10.89
N LEU A 61 -20.55 -10.46 9.80
CA LEU A 61 -19.68 -9.29 9.64
C LEU A 61 -20.39 -8.24 8.79
N ALA A 62 -20.25 -6.97 9.21
CA ALA A 62 -20.66 -5.84 8.38
C ALA A 62 -19.75 -5.76 7.15
N VAL A 63 -20.34 -5.43 6.00
CA VAL A 63 -19.61 -5.29 4.73
C VAL A 63 -20.00 -4.01 4.02
N GLN A 64 -19.02 -3.39 3.37
CA GLN A 64 -19.27 -2.37 2.36
C GLN A 64 -19.39 -3.05 0.99
N LEU A 65 -20.53 -2.84 0.32
CA LEU A 65 -20.74 -3.27 -1.05
C LEU A 65 -20.50 -2.08 -2.00
N SER A 66 -19.62 -2.26 -2.98
CA SER A 66 -19.28 -1.25 -3.98
C SER A 66 -19.33 -1.81 -5.40
N ALA A 67 -19.56 -0.93 -6.37
CA ALA A 67 -19.53 -1.31 -7.79
C ALA A 67 -18.10 -1.61 -8.24
N GLN A 68 -17.94 -2.65 -9.07
CA GLN A 68 -16.72 -2.83 -9.84
C GLN A 68 -16.83 -2.05 -11.16
N TRP A 69 -15.78 -1.33 -11.54
CA TRP A 69 -15.78 -0.47 -12.73
C TRP A 69 -14.85 -1.01 -13.83
N SER A 70 -15.28 -0.91 -15.09
CA SER A 70 -14.44 -1.17 -16.27
C SER A 70 -13.91 0.12 -16.88
N SER A 71 -14.60 1.24 -16.68
CA SER A 71 -14.25 2.57 -17.15
C SER A 71 -14.54 3.63 -16.08
N ALA A 72 -14.47 4.91 -16.44
CA ALA A 72 -14.85 6.00 -15.54
C ALA A 72 -16.37 6.00 -15.21
N THR A 73 -17.20 5.58 -16.16
CA THR A 73 -18.68 5.68 -16.09
C THR A 73 -19.41 4.34 -16.22
N ASP A 74 -18.70 3.25 -16.57
CA ASP A 74 -19.29 1.93 -16.76
C ASP A 74 -18.94 0.98 -15.61
N MET A 75 -19.99 0.44 -15.00
CA MET A 75 -19.89 -0.66 -14.04
C MET A 75 -19.78 -1.99 -14.79
N VAL A 76 -19.01 -2.93 -14.22
CA VAL A 76 -18.97 -4.31 -14.69
C VAL A 76 -20.26 -5.02 -14.22
N PRO A 77 -21.10 -5.52 -15.15
CA PRO A 77 -22.33 -6.20 -14.77
C PRO A 77 -22.05 -7.45 -13.94
N ASN A 78 -22.88 -7.70 -12.92
CA ASN A 78 -22.80 -8.88 -12.05
C ASN A 78 -21.44 -9.07 -11.36
N VAL A 79 -20.62 -8.02 -11.21
CA VAL A 79 -19.38 -8.05 -10.44
C VAL A 79 -19.41 -6.91 -9.44
N TYR A 80 -19.27 -7.25 -8.17
CA TYR A 80 -19.35 -6.32 -7.06
C TYR A 80 -18.13 -6.50 -6.16
N GLN A 81 -17.67 -5.43 -5.55
CA GLN A 81 -16.64 -5.47 -4.53
C GLN A 81 -17.30 -5.51 -3.16
N VAL A 82 -16.96 -6.53 -2.37
CA VAL A 82 -17.34 -6.64 -0.96
C VAL A 82 -16.10 -6.38 -0.13
N SER A 83 -16.12 -5.31 0.63
CA SER A 83 -15.03 -4.92 1.51
C SER A 83 -15.42 -5.19 2.95
N ILE A 84 -14.55 -5.88 3.69
CA ILE A 84 -14.79 -6.34 5.05
C ILE A 84 -13.65 -5.85 5.94
N MET A 85 -13.98 -5.22 7.06
CA MET A 85 -13.01 -4.92 8.11
C MET A 85 -12.78 -6.19 8.95
N THR A 86 -11.54 -6.65 9.03
CA THR A 86 -11.18 -7.86 9.76
C THR A 86 -9.85 -7.72 10.50
N ARG A 87 -9.76 -8.38 11.66
CA ARG A 87 -8.55 -8.46 12.49
C ARG A 87 -7.83 -9.76 12.17
N LEU A 88 -6.60 -9.66 11.72
CA LEU A 88 -5.81 -10.78 11.23
C LEU A 88 -4.64 -11.06 12.18
N PRO A 89 -4.45 -12.31 12.63
CA PRO A 89 -3.35 -12.69 13.49
C PRO A 89 -2.00 -12.49 12.81
N ALA A 90 -0.96 -12.21 13.60
CA ALA A 90 0.42 -12.10 13.10
C ALA A 90 0.89 -13.42 12.47
N LEU A 91 1.47 -13.34 11.27
CA LEU A 91 1.90 -14.48 10.43
C LEU A 91 0.83 -15.56 10.25
N GLY A 92 -0.45 -15.22 10.47
CA GLY A 92 -1.51 -16.20 10.65
C GLY A 92 -2.55 -16.21 9.53
N LEU A 93 -3.43 -17.19 9.61
CA LEU A 93 -4.55 -17.40 8.68
C LEU A 93 -5.88 -17.15 9.39
N SER A 94 -6.82 -16.52 8.71
CA SER A 94 -8.21 -16.36 9.16
C SER A 94 -9.18 -16.87 8.11
N VAL A 95 -10.32 -17.40 8.54
CA VAL A 95 -11.33 -17.97 7.63
C VAL A 95 -12.58 -17.09 7.60
N LEU A 96 -13.02 -16.74 6.39
CA LEU A 96 -14.31 -16.10 6.15
C LEU A 96 -15.25 -17.06 5.42
N GLN A 97 -16.53 -16.96 5.75
CA GLN A 97 -17.60 -17.72 5.10
C GLN A 97 -18.53 -16.77 4.35
N LEU A 98 -18.77 -17.02 3.06
CA LEU A 98 -19.60 -16.18 2.20
C LEU A 98 -20.82 -16.95 1.71
N TYR A 99 -21.99 -16.35 1.89
CA TYR A 99 -23.29 -16.90 1.49
C TYR A 99 -24.06 -15.89 0.65
N LYS A 100 -24.89 -16.39 -0.27
CA LYS A 100 -25.91 -15.56 -0.90
C LYS A 100 -27.05 -15.38 0.10
N SER A 101 -27.33 -14.14 0.49
CA SER A 101 -28.36 -13.80 1.48
C SER A 101 -29.26 -12.69 0.96
N PHE A 102 -30.56 -12.82 1.18
CA PHE A 102 -31.54 -11.77 0.92
C PHE A 102 -31.71 -10.83 2.13
N ASP A 103 -31.33 -11.29 3.32
CA ASP A 103 -31.19 -10.47 4.52
C ASP A 103 -29.93 -9.60 4.38
N SER A 104 -30.13 -8.27 4.40
CA SER A 104 -29.15 -7.26 4.04
C SER A 104 -28.76 -6.34 5.21
N HIS A 105 -29.16 -6.64 6.45
CA HIS A 105 -28.91 -5.73 7.59
C HIS A 105 -27.42 -5.40 7.81
N THR A 106 -26.51 -6.30 7.43
CA THR A 106 -25.06 -6.09 7.55
C THR A 106 -24.38 -5.70 6.24
N THR A 107 -25.13 -5.51 5.14
CA THR A 107 -24.59 -5.09 3.84
C THR A 107 -24.90 -3.63 3.60
N LEU A 108 -23.86 -2.80 3.68
CA LEU A 108 -23.95 -1.35 3.55
C LEU A 108 -23.45 -0.94 2.16
N MET A 109 -24.30 -0.28 1.38
CA MET A 109 -23.99 0.06 -0.02
C MET A 109 -23.23 1.39 -0.09
N SER A 110 -22.17 1.45 -0.89
CA SER A 110 -21.53 2.72 -1.20
C SER A 110 -22.39 3.56 -2.15
N SER A 111 -22.27 4.88 -2.04
CA SER A 111 -22.84 5.84 -2.99
C SER A 111 -21.80 6.37 -3.94
N VAL A 112 -22.23 6.81 -5.13
CA VAL A 112 -21.33 7.25 -6.19
C VAL A 112 -21.78 8.61 -6.71
N ARG A 113 -20.84 9.56 -6.77
CA ARG A 113 -20.97 10.86 -7.43
C ARG A 113 -20.03 10.91 -8.64
N LEU A 114 -20.55 11.31 -9.80
CA LEU A 114 -19.80 11.45 -11.05
C LEU A 114 -19.77 12.91 -11.46
N HIS A 115 -18.57 13.46 -11.64
CA HIS A 115 -18.34 14.78 -12.20
C HIS A 115 -17.80 14.59 -13.63
N LEU A 116 -18.60 15.00 -14.62
CA LEU A 116 -18.30 14.81 -16.05
C LEU A 116 -17.71 16.07 -16.71
N HIS A 117 -17.76 17.22 -16.04
CA HIS A 117 -17.19 18.49 -16.51
C HIS A 117 -17.53 18.84 -17.96
N GLY A 118 -18.82 18.73 -18.31
CA GLY A 118 -19.33 19.06 -19.66
C GLY A 118 -19.11 17.98 -20.70
N ARG A 119 -18.53 16.83 -20.35
CA ARG A 119 -18.42 15.68 -21.26
C ARG A 119 -19.75 14.95 -21.38
N GLU A 120 -20.21 14.76 -22.61
CA GLU A 120 -21.39 13.95 -22.92
C GLU A 120 -21.01 12.46 -22.95
N LEU A 121 -20.90 11.86 -21.77
CA LEU A 121 -20.61 10.44 -21.61
C LEU A 121 -21.85 9.67 -21.15
N PRO A 122 -22.17 8.52 -21.76
CA PRO A 122 -23.26 7.69 -21.28
C PRO A 122 -22.93 7.17 -19.88
N VAL A 123 -23.82 7.41 -18.93
CA VAL A 123 -23.76 6.83 -17.59
C VAL A 123 -24.83 5.75 -17.52
N ARG A 124 -24.39 4.51 -17.30
CA ARG A 124 -25.28 3.35 -17.16
C ARG A 124 -25.36 2.98 -15.68
N PRO A 125 -26.25 3.59 -14.89
CA PRO A 125 -26.42 3.24 -13.50
C PRO A 125 -26.95 1.81 -13.39
N HIS A 126 -26.41 1.05 -12.45
CA HIS A 126 -26.98 -0.22 -12.06
C HIS A 126 -27.91 0.02 -10.86
N GLU A 127 -29.12 -0.54 -10.87
CA GLU A 127 -30.15 -0.35 -9.81
C GLU A 127 -29.67 -0.64 -8.39
N VAL A 128 -28.56 -1.37 -8.24
CA VAL A 128 -27.98 -1.74 -6.96
C VAL A 128 -27.38 -0.51 -6.25
N PHE A 129 -26.76 0.43 -6.96
CA PHE A 129 -26.04 1.54 -6.31
C PHE A 129 -26.67 2.89 -6.61
N PRO A 130 -26.77 3.78 -5.61
CA PRO A 130 -27.15 5.16 -5.87
C PRO A 130 -26.02 5.87 -6.61
N VAL A 131 -26.26 6.18 -7.89
CA VAL A 131 -25.34 6.95 -8.75
C VAL A 131 -25.97 8.31 -9.02
N ARG A 132 -25.21 9.38 -8.76
CA ARG A 132 -25.62 10.75 -9.08
C ARG A 132 -24.58 11.38 -10.00
N VAL A 133 -25.04 11.91 -11.13
CA VAL A 133 -24.22 12.78 -11.97
C VAL A 133 -24.36 14.19 -11.41
N VAL A 134 -23.25 14.77 -10.96
CA VAL A 134 -23.21 16.11 -10.41
C VAL A 134 -23.13 17.09 -11.59
N PRO A 135 -23.92 18.18 -11.58
CA PRO A 135 -23.77 19.25 -12.56
C PRO A 135 -22.32 19.74 -12.60
N ALA A 136 -21.89 20.33 -13.71
CA ALA A 136 -20.56 20.93 -13.80
C ALA A 136 -20.46 22.12 -12.82
N THR A 137 -20.10 21.85 -11.57
CA THR A 137 -19.76 22.84 -10.55
C THR A 137 -18.25 22.78 -10.30
N SER A 138 -17.67 23.92 -9.94
CA SER A 138 -16.27 24.03 -9.51
C SER A 138 -16.09 23.79 -8.02
N ASP A 139 -17.15 23.39 -7.32
CA ASP A 139 -17.11 23.26 -5.86
C ASP A 139 -16.22 22.10 -5.46
N ASP A 140 -15.23 22.41 -4.63
CA ASP A 140 -14.35 21.44 -4.02
C ASP A 140 -15.11 20.58 -3.00
N PHE A 141 -14.63 19.37 -2.75
CA PHE A 141 -15.28 18.41 -1.86
C PHE A 141 -14.26 17.67 -1.02
N CYS A 142 -14.69 17.10 0.10
CA CYS A 142 -13.79 16.39 1.01
C CYS A 142 -14.31 14.98 1.31
N LEU A 143 -13.38 14.10 1.64
CA LEU A 143 -13.62 12.80 2.27
C LEU A 143 -13.12 12.87 3.71
N ASP A 144 -13.85 12.25 4.64
CA ASP A 144 -13.46 12.21 6.05
C ASP A 144 -13.46 10.79 6.63
N ASN A 145 -12.63 10.62 7.65
CA ASN A 145 -12.71 9.53 8.59
C ASN A 145 -12.48 10.09 10.01
N GLN A 146 -12.44 9.21 11.02
CA GLN A 146 -12.22 9.63 12.41
C GLN A 146 -10.85 10.31 12.69
N HIS A 147 -9.88 10.26 11.77
CA HIS A 147 -8.50 10.72 11.97
C HIS A 147 -8.16 11.96 11.13
N MET A 148 -8.71 12.06 9.93
CA MET A 148 -8.38 13.11 8.97
C MET A 148 -9.51 13.40 7.98
N GLN A 149 -9.41 14.57 7.36
CA GLN A 149 -10.23 14.98 6.23
C GLN A 149 -9.29 15.30 5.06
N ALA A 150 -9.59 14.79 3.87
CA ALA A 150 -8.84 15.05 2.64
C ALA A 150 -9.75 15.77 1.66
N CYS A 151 -9.33 16.95 1.19
CA CYS A 151 -10.12 17.79 0.29
C CYS A 151 -9.53 17.80 -1.12
N PHE A 152 -10.42 17.80 -2.11
CA PHE A 152 -10.12 17.58 -3.51
C PHE A 152 -10.75 18.67 -4.35
N SER A 153 -10.06 19.01 -5.43
CA SER A 153 -10.59 19.94 -6.40
C SER A 153 -11.81 19.34 -7.09
N GLY A 154 -12.91 20.09 -7.11
CA GLY A 154 -14.12 19.71 -7.83
C GLY A 154 -13.85 19.48 -9.32
N LEU A 155 -12.96 20.27 -9.92
CA LEU A 155 -12.66 20.30 -11.36
C LEU A 155 -11.68 19.21 -11.81
N THR A 156 -10.71 18.87 -10.97
CA THR A 156 -9.60 17.98 -11.35
C THR A 156 -9.62 16.65 -10.60
N GLY A 157 -10.35 16.59 -9.48
CA GLY A 157 -10.34 15.45 -8.56
C GLY A 157 -8.97 15.20 -7.91
N LEU A 158 -8.06 16.16 -7.99
CA LEU A 158 -6.73 16.10 -7.38
C LEU A 158 -6.81 16.60 -5.93
N LEU A 159 -6.00 16.02 -5.06
CA LEU A 159 -5.89 16.41 -3.65
C LEU A 159 -5.40 17.87 -3.56
N GLN A 160 -5.93 18.63 -2.60
CA GLN A 160 -5.58 20.04 -2.34
C GLN A 160 -5.12 20.28 -0.89
N SER A 161 -5.81 19.69 0.08
CA SER A 161 -5.48 19.82 1.50
C SER A 161 -5.80 18.55 2.28
N VAL A 162 -5.12 18.40 3.43
CA VAL A 162 -5.42 17.40 4.43
C VAL A 162 -5.52 18.07 5.79
N ARG A 163 -6.64 17.88 6.48
CA ARG A 163 -6.82 18.28 7.87
C ARG A 163 -6.62 17.08 8.79
N ARG A 164 -5.71 17.20 9.76
CA ARG A 164 -5.44 16.16 10.77
C ARG A 164 -5.28 16.81 12.13
N ALA A 165 -5.84 16.20 13.18
CA ALA A 165 -5.76 16.70 14.56
C ALA A 165 -6.20 18.18 14.73
N GLY A 166 -7.15 18.64 13.89
CA GLY A 166 -7.66 20.01 13.90
C GLY A 166 -6.84 21.02 13.10
N GLU A 167 -5.66 20.64 12.61
CA GLU A 167 -4.77 21.49 11.81
C GLU A 167 -4.96 21.16 10.31
N GLU A 168 -5.19 22.18 9.49
CA GLU A 168 -5.27 22.03 8.03
C GLU A 168 -3.90 22.28 7.41
N HIS A 169 -3.46 21.34 6.57
CA HIS A 169 -2.21 21.43 5.83
C HIS A 169 -2.50 21.47 4.34
N ARG A 170 -1.87 22.44 3.64
CA ARG A 170 -1.84 22.40 2.18
C ARG A 170 -1.08 21.14 1.76
N LEU A 171 -1.71 20.32 0.94
CA LEU A 171 -1.13 19.11 0.36
C LEU A 171 -1.76 18.89 -1.00
N SER A 172 -1.24 19.56 -2.02
CA SER A 172 -1.78 19.49 -3.37
C SER A 172 -1.00 18.52 -4.25
N THR A 173 -1.71 17.75 -5.07
CA THR A 173 -1.12 16.85 -6.07
C THR A 173 -1.23 17.45 -7.47
N GLU A 174 -0.18 17.33 -8.29
CA GLU A 174 -0.15 17.77 -9.68
C GLU A 174 0.61 16.77 -10.56
N PHE A 175 0.16 16.55 -11.80
CA PHE A 175 0.89 15.77 -12.79
C PHE A 175 1.76 16.67 -13.67
N LEU A 176 2.96 16.21 -13.98
CA LEU A 176 3.97 16.97 -14.72
C LEU A 176 4.57 16.15 -15.84
N ILE A 177 5.16 16.84 -16.80
CA ILE A 177 5.83 16.26 -17.97
C ILE A 177 7.21 16.90 -18.17
N TYR A 178 8.24 16.07 -18.20
CA TYR A 178 9.56 16.41 -18.72
C TYR A 178 9.68 16.04 -20.18
N GLY A 179 10.41 16.86 -20.95
CA GLY A 179 10.92 16.48 -22.26
C GLY A 179 12.34 15.93 -22.15
N THR A 180 12.99 15.79 -23.31
CA THR A 180 14.40 15.41 -23.39
C THR A 180 15.13 16.41 -24.30
N ARG A 181 16.42 16.63 -24.02
CA ARG A 181 17.24 17.57 -24.79
C ARG A 181 17.25 17.22 -26.28
N SER A 182 17.38 18.25 -27.12
CA SER A 182 17.56 18.10 -28.58
C SER A 182 19.01 17.81 -28.99
N ALA A 183 19.97 17.99 -28.07
CA ALA A 183 21.41 17.82 -28.27
C ALA A 183 21.83 16.37 -28.54
N LYS A 184 23.14 16.15 -28.74
CA LYS A 184 23.74 14.82 -28.96
C LYS A 184 23.46 13.86 -27.80
N ASP A 185 23.58 14.35 -26.57
CA ASP A 185 23.22 13.58 -25.37
C ASP A 185 21.75 13.80 -25.01
N LYS A 186 20.99 12.71 -24.96
CA LYS A 186 19.56 12.68 -24.69
C LYS A 186 19.24 11.72 -23.55
N SER A 187 18.04 11.86 -22.99
CA SER A 187 17.52 10.86 -22.06
C SER A 187 17.41 9.51 -22.77
N GLY A 188 17.68 8.43 -22.05
CA GLY A 188 17.46 7.05 -22.47
C GLY A 188 17.23 6.16 -21.26
N ALA A 189 17.55 4.87 -21.34
CA ALA A 189 17.28 3.94 -20.24
C ALA A 189 17.98 4.31 -18.93
N TYR A 190 19.19 4.86 -18.99
CA TYR A 190 20.04 5.16 -17.85
C TYR A 190 20.07 6.66 -17.54
N LEU A 191 20.14 7.50 -18.57
CA LEU A 191 20.29 8.94 -18.40
C LEU A 191 18.93 9.63 -18.31
N PHE A 192 18.79 10.50 -17.31
CA PHE A 192 17.74 11.52 -17.28
C PHE A 192 18.34 12.87 -17.68
N LEU A 193 18.04 13.34 -18.88
CA LEU A 193 18.55 14.61 -19.43
C LEU A 193 17.37 15.45 -19.92
N PRO A 194 16.63 16.09 -18.99
CA PRO A 194 15.48 16.89 -19.36
C PRO A 194 15.89 18.15 -20.12
N ASP A 195 14.95 18.66 -20.91
CA ASP A 195 15.05 19.90 -21.69
C ASP A 195 14.76 21.18 -20.86
N GLY A 196 14.52 21.03 -19.56
CA GLY A 196 14.27 22.12 -18.63
C GLY A 196 13.49 21.64 -17.40
N ASP A 197 12.87 22.59 -16.70
CA ASP A 197 11.93 22.29 -15.63
C ASP A 197 10.67 21.59 -16.19
N ALA A 198 10.03 20.79 -15.33
CA ALA A 198 8.81 20.09 -15.70
C ALA A 198 7.69 21.08 -16.05
N LYS A 199 6.86 20.72 -17.03
CA LYS A 199 5.67 21.49 -17.40
C LYS A 199 4.42 20.80 -16.82
N PRO A 200 3.39 21.55 -16.39
CA PRO A 200 2.10 20.97 -16.02
C PRO A 200 1.57 20.05 -17.10
N TYR A 201 1.05 18.89 -16.70
CA TYR A 201 0.37 17.98 -17.60
C TYR A 201 -0.95 18.62 -18.04
N ALA A 202 -1.07 18.87 -19.35
CA ALA A 202 -2.26 19.45 -19.97
C ALA A 202 -3.04 18.38 -20.74
N PRO A 203 -4.09 17.77 -20.15
CA PRO A 203 -4.94 16.84 -20.88
C PRO A 203 -5.76 17.56 -21.96
N LYS A 204 -6.11 16.86 -23.04
CA LYS A 204 -6.97 17.41 -24.11
C LYS A 204 -8.40 17.66 -23.65
N GLU A 205 -8.89 16.82 -22.75
CA GLU A 205 -10.23 16.88 -22.18
C GLU A 205 -10.13 16.97 -20.65
N PRO A 206 -11.10 17.60 -19.97
CA PRO A 206 -11.18 17.55 -18.52
C PRO A 206 -11.33 16.08 -18.05
N PRO A 207 -10.81 15.74 -16.86
CA PRO A 207 -10.93 14.38 -16.34
C PRO A 207 -12.39 14.03 -16.05
N VAL A 208 -12.71 12.74 -15.95
CA VAL A 208 -13.92 12.32 -15.22
C VAL A 208 -13.51 12.07 -13.77
N VAL A 209 -14.22 12.68 -12.82
CA VAL A 209 -13.98 12.44 -11.39
C VAL A 209 -15.12 11.59 -10.84
N ARG A 210 -14.77 10.44 -10.28
CA ARG A 210 -15.70 9.54 -9.60
C ARG A 210 -15.40 9.53 -8.10
N VAL A 211 -16.37 9.95 -7.31
CA VAL A 211 -16.31 9.89 -5.85
C VAL A 211 -17.16 8.72 -5.39
N THR A 212 -16.57 7.79 -4.66
CA THR A 212 -17.28 6.67 -4.03
C THR A 212 -17.21 6.86 -2.52
N GLU A 213 -18.38 6.88 -1.86
CA GLU A 213 -18.47 7.07 -0.41
C GLU A 213 -19.13 5.86 0.23
N GLY A 214 -18.46 5.29 1.24
CA GLY A 214 -18.94 4.12 1.95
C GLY A 214 -18.41 4.06 3.38
N PRO A 215 -18.95 3.16 4.21
CA PRO A 215 -18.67 3.12 5.64
C PRO A 215 -17.27 2.62 6.02
N PHE A 216 -16.58 1.85 5.16
CA PHE A 216 -15.25 1.30 5.41
C PHE A 216 -14.14 1.98 4.60
N PHE A 217 -14.48 2.53 3.44
CA PHE A 217 -13.60 3.44 2.72
C PHE A 217 -14.42 4.36 1.83
N SER A 218 -13.83 5.52 1.57
CA SER A 218 -14.24 6.45 0.51
C SER A 218 -13.05 6.71 -0.41
N GLU A 219 -13.31 6.98 -1.69
CA GLU A 219 -12.24 7.23 -2.67
C GLU A 219 -12.64 8.23 -3.75
N VAL A 220 -11.63 8.91 -4.28
CA VAL A 220 -11.71 9.77 -5.46
C VAL A 220 -10.89 9.14 -6.57
N ALA A 221 -11.54 8.77 -7.68
CA ALA A 221 -10.90 8.27 -8.88
C ALA A 221 -10.98 9.32 -10.00
N SER A 222 -9.84 9.84 -10.40
CA SER A 222 -9.68 10.92 -11.39
C SER A 222 -9.09 10.34 -12.68
N TYR A 223 -9.90 10.34 -13.74
CA TYR A 223 -9.60 9.70 -15.02
C TYR A 223 -9.13 10.73 -16.06
N TYR A 224 -7.81 10.85 -16.20
CA TYR A 224 -7.18 11.62 -17.28
C TYR A 224 -6.84 10.72 -18.48
N GLN A 225 -6.49 11.33 -19.61
CA GLN A 225 -6.11 10.61 -20.83
C GLN A 225 -4.98 9.59 -20.62
N HIS A 226 -3.92 9.94 -19.89
CA HIS A 226 -2.72 9.10 -19.72
C HIS A 226 -2.48 8.62 -18.29
N VAL A 227 -3.33 9.03 -17.35
CA VAL A 227 -3.21 8.66 -15.93
C VAL A 227 -4.57 8.56 -15.27
N GLN A 228 -4.81 7.46 -14.57
CA GLN A 228 -5.92 7.33 -13.63
C GLN A 228 -5.34 7.39 -12.22
N GLN A 229 -5.70 8.44 -11.47
CA GLN A 229 -5.36 8.53 -10.05
C GLN A 229 -6.53 8.02 -9.22
N VAL A 230 -6.26 7.20 -8.21
CA VAL A 230 -7.23 6.89 -7.15
C VAL A 230 -6.62 7.27 -5.82
N VAL A 231 -7.29 8.14 -5.07
CA VAL A 231 -6.95 8.47 -3.68
C VAL A 231 -8.05 7.92 -2.79
N ARG A 232 -7.70 6.96 -1.93
CA ARG A 232 -8.61 6.27 -1.03
C ARG A 232 -8.30 6.63 0.43
N LEU A 233 -9.36 6.96 1.17
CA LEU A 233 -9.35 7.16 2.61
C LEU A 233 -10.09 5.98 3.25
N TYR A 234 -9.36 5.15 3.99
CA TYR A 234 -9.97 4.05 4.75
C TYR A 234 -10.61 4.60 6.03
N ASN A 235 -11.84 4.18 6.31
CA ASN A 235 -12.56 4.49 7.54
C ASN A 235 -12.42 3.32 8.53
N VAL A 236 -11.18 3.04 8.92
CA VAL A 236 -10.85 2.02 9.93
C VAL A 236 -9.86 2.58 10.95
N PRO A 237 -9.90 2.12 12.20
CA PRO A 237 -8.89 2.50 13.18
C PRO A 237 -7.52 1.93 12.84
N GLY A 238 -6.49 2.73 13.11
CA GLY A 238 -5.09 2.33 13.00
C GLY A 238 -4.42 2.71 11.69
N VAL A 239 -3.33 2.00 11.38
CA VAL A 239 -2.36 2.36 10.33
C VAL A 239 -3.01 2.75 9.00
N GLU A 240 -4.02 1.99 8.56
CA GLU A 240 -4.63 2.24 7.24
C GLU A 240 -5.49 3.50 7.19
N GLY A 241 -6.15 3.87 8.29
CA GLY A 241 -6.95 5.09 8.39
C GLY A 241 -6.13 6.34 8.74
N LEU A 242 -4.84 6.20 9.03
CA LEU A 242 -3.92 7.30 9.38
C LEU A 242 -3.14 7.84 8.17
N SER A 243 -3.32 7.26 6.98
CA SER A 243 -2.66 7.68 5.74
C SER A 243 -3.59 7.56 4.54
N LEU A 244 -3.33 8.33 3.48
CA LEU A 244 -4.04 8.19 2.21
C LEU A 244 -3.39 7.09 1.37
N ASP A 245 -4.19 6.19 0.83
CA ASP A 245 -3.78 5.21 -0.19
C ASP A 245 -3.92 5.84 -1.56
N VAL A 246 -2.82 5.89 -2.33
CA VAL A 246 -2.78 6.56 -3.63
C VAL A 246 -2.28 5.59 -4.68
N SER A 247 -3.03 5.45 -5.76
CA SER A 247 -2.59 4.72 -6.95
C SER A 247 -2.65 5.59 -8.20
N CYS A 248 -1.66 5.45 -9.06
CA CYS A 248 -1.56 6.11 -10.36
C CYS A 248 -1.34 5.05 -11.43
N LEU A 249 -2.40 4.69 -12.15
CA LEU A 249 -2.31 3.84 -13.34
C LEU A 249 -1.93 4.70 -14.54
N VAL A 250 -0.69 4.55 -15.01
CA VAL A 250 -0.09 5.36 -16.07
C VAL A 250 -0.10 4.58 -17.39
N ASP A 251 -0.44 5.29 -18.47
CA ASP A 251 -0.38 4.81 -19.85
C ASP A 251 0.14 5.92 -20.77
N ILE A 252 1.46 5.95 -20.96
CA ILE A 252 2.15 6.93 -21.82
C ILE A 252 2.61 6.31 -23.14
N ARG A 253 2.03 5.19 -23.58
CA ARG A 253 2.47 4.46 -24.78
C ARG A 253 2.37 5.28 -26.07
N ASP A 254 1.50 6.27 -26.10
CA ASP A 254 1.31 7.21 -27.22
C ASP A 254 2.18 8.47 -27.12
N HIS A 255 2.90 8.67 -26.00
CA HIS A 255 3.82 9.78 -25.84
C HIS A 255 5.12 9.57 -26.63
N VAL A 256 5.77 10.68 -26.96
CA VAL A 256 7.05 10.70 -27.65
C VAL A 256 8.01 11.57 -26.86
N ASN A 257 9.09 10.96 -26.35
CA ASN A 257 10.15 11.65 -25.59
C ASN A 257 9.63 12.42 -24.37
N LYS A 258 8.78 11.76 -23.58
CA LYS A 258 8.17 12.34 -22.37
C LYS A 258 8.42 11.47 -21.15
N GLU A 259 8.61 12.11 -20.01
CA GLU A 259 8.72 11.48 -18.71
C GLU A 259 7.66 12.10 -17.79
N MET A 260 6.72 11.29 -17.29
CA MET A 260 5.59 11.75 -16.48
C MET A 260 5.94 11.68 -15.01
N ALA A 261 5.60 12.72 -14.26
CA ALA A 261 5.85 12.80 -12.82
C ALA A 261 4.59 13.19 -12.03
N LEU A 262 4.57 12.83 -10.76
CA LEU A 262 3.63 13.32 -9.75
C LEU A 262 4.38 14.25 -8.81
N ARG A 263 3.86 15.47 -8.61
CA ARG A 263 4.36 16.42 -7.62
C ARG A 263 3.37 16.58 -6.47
N LEU A 264 3.89 16.54 -5.27
CA LEU A 264 3.24 16.91 -4.02
C LEU A 264 3.75 18.29 -3.63
N SER A 265 2.85 19.23 -3.34
CA SER A 265 3.21 20.57 -2.86
C SER A 265 2.52 20.86 -1.53
N THR A 266 3.30 21.34 -0.56
CA THR A 266 2.83 21.57 0.81
C THR A 266 3.18 22.96 1.33
N SER A 267 2.77 23.24 2.57
CA SER A 267 3.26 24.38 3.36
C SER A 267 4.47 24.04 4.23
N ILE A 268 5.00 22.82 4.16
CA ILE A 268 6.15 22.39 4.97
C ILE A 268 7.38 23.18 4.55
N ALA A 269 8.02 23.86 5.49
CA ALA A 269 9.22 24.65 5.24
C ALA A 269 10.49 23.77 5.26
N SER A 270 10.63 22.90 4.26
CA SER A 270 11.75 21.94 4.17
C SER A 270 13.06 22.54 3.64
N GLU A 271 13.03 23.80 3.22
CA GLU A 271 14.16 24.54 2.65
C GLU A 271 14.75 23.80 1.44
N ASP A 272 16.05 23.45 1.48
CA ASP A 272 16.73 22.68 0.45
C ASP A 272 16.86 21.19 0.81
N THR A 273 16.27 20.73 1.92
CA THR A 273 16.53 19.40 2.47
C THR A 273 15.32 18.47 2.31
N PHE A 274 15.60 17.24 1.89
CA PHE A 274 14.65 16.14 1.83
C PHE A 274 15.35 14.83 2.14
N PHE A 275 14.61 13.75 2.31
CA PHE A 275 15.15 12.49 2.81
C PHE A 275 14.69 11.36 1.90
N THR A 276 15.62 10.47 1.53
CA THR A 276 15.32 9.31 0.67
C THR A 276 15.90 8.06 1.30
N ASP A 277 15.22 6.94 1.15
CA ASP A 277 15.75 5.65 1.59
C ASP A 277 16.87 5.13 0.67
N LEU A 278 17.68 4.23 1.22
CA LEU A 278 18.60 3.37 0.48
C LEU A 278 18.16 1.92 0.70
N ASN A 279 17.65 1.30 -0.38
CA ASN A 279 17.20 -0.08 -0.45
C ASN A 279 16.14 -0.48 0.61
N GLY A 280 15.32 0.47 1.07
CA GLY A 280 14.35 0.25 2.15
C GLY A 280 14.97 0.01 3.53
N PHE A 281 16.28 0.22 3.68
CA PHE A 281 17.01 -0.05 4.91
C PHE A 281 17.24 1.22 5.74
N GLN A 282 18.01 2.17 5.23
CA GLN A 282 18.40 3.39 5.95
C GLN A 282 17.90 4.64 5.22
N ILE A 283 17.70 5.75 5.95
CA ILE A 283 17.32 7.03 5.36
C ILE A 283 18.50 7.98 5.33
N GLN A 284 18.76 8.55 4.15
CA GLN A 284 19.82 9.51 3.94
C GLN A 284 19.25 10.92 3.66
N PRO A 285 19.69 11.96 4.39
CA PRO A 285 19.39 13.34 4.06
C PRO A 285 20.01 13.71 2.70
N ARG A 286 19.23 14.41 1.89
CA ARG A 286 19.59 14.96 0.57
C ARG A 286 19.43 16.47 0.63
N ARG A 287 20.31 17.17 -0.09
CA ARG A 287 20.20 18.62 -0.27
C ARG A 287 20.05 18.93 -1.75
N PHE A 288 19.08 19.76 -2.08
CA PHE A 288 18.98 20.38 -3.38
C PHE A 288 20.17 21.33 -3.57
N LEU A 289 20.93 21.12 -4.63
CA LEU A 289 22.11 21.91 -4.95
C LEU A 289 21.88 22.61 -6.29
N LYS A 290 21.53 23.89 -6.25
CA LYS A 290 21.33 24.74 -7.44
C LYS A 290 22.55 24.78 -8.37
N LYS A 291 23.76 24.57 -7.84
CA LYS A 291 25.00 24.50 -8.62
C LYS A 291 25.12 23.23 -9.48
N LEU A 292 24.34 22.20 -9.19
CA LEU A 292 24.27 20.96 -9.97
C LEU A 292 23.11 21.04 -10.97
N PRO A 293 23.20 20.32 -12.10
CA PRO A 293 22.08 20.25 -13.04
C PRO A 293 20.87 19.56 -12.41
N LEU A 294 19.67 19.84 -12.91
CA LEU A 294 18.40 19.33 -12.36
C LEU A 294 18.44 17.82 -12.09
N GLN A 295 18.85 17.02 -13.07
CA GLN A 295 18.87 15.56 -12.96
C GLN A 295 19.81 15.03 -11.86
N ALA A 296 20.81 15.81 -11.43
CA ALA A 296 21.72 15.42 -10.35
C ALA A 296 21.08 15.59 -8.96
N ASN A 297 19.90 16.20 -8.88
CA ASN A 297 19.11 16.33 -7.65
C ASN A 297 18.02 15.25 -7.55
N PHE A 298 17.91 14.35 -8.53
CA PHE A 298 17.07 13.16 -8.45
C PHE A 298 17.82 12.00 -7.81
N TYR A 299 17.16 11.32 -6.89
CA TYR A 299 17.69 10.18 -6.15
C TYR A 299 16.74 9.00 -6.24
N PRO A 300 17.24 7.76 -6.05
CA PRO A 300 16.38 6.60 -5.89
C PRO A 300 15.47 6.76 -4.66
N MET A 301 14.23 6.33 -4.82
CA MET A 301 13.23 6.10 -3.77
C MET A 301 12.71 4.67 -3.88
N PRO A 302 13.44 3.67 -3.37
CA PRO A 302 12.99 2.29 -3.36
C PRO A 302 11.73 2.06 -2.51
N ALA A 303 11.61 2.74 -1.36
CA ALA A 303 10.55 2.47 -0.39
C ALA A 303 9.88 3.74 0.17
N MET A 304 10.63 4.82 0.36
CA MET A 304 10.07 6.09 0.87
C MET A 304 10.97 7.31 0.67
N ALA A 305 10.33 8.46 0.59
CA ALA A 305 10.96 9.76 0.75
C ALA A 305 10.11 10.68 1.61
N TYR A 306 10.74 11.65 2.29
CA TYR A 306 9.99 12.65 3.06
C TYR A 306 10.64 14.02 3.06
N ILE A 307 9.79 15.00 3.36
CA ILE A 307 10.15 16.38 3.70
C ILE A 307 9.60 16.70 5.09
N GLN A 308 10.27 17.60 5.80
CA GLN A 308 9.88 17.97 7.16
C GLN A 308 10.34 19.37 7.51
N ASP A 309 9.63 19.99 8.46
CA ASP A 309 10.02 21.23 9.13
C ASP A 309 9.98 21.03 10.66
N LYS A 310 9.78 22.09 11.45
CA LYS A 310 9.75 22.00 12.92
C LYS A 310 8.47 21.35 13.46
N GLU A 311 7.39 21.35 12.68
CA GLU A 311 6.04 21.01 13.14
C GLU A 311 5.51 19.76 12.46
N SER A 312 5.90 19.51 11.22
CA SER A 312 5.29 18.47 10.38
C SER A 312 6.33 17.68 9.57
N ARG A 313 5.99 16.43 9.27
CA ARG A 313 6.68 15.57 8.30
C ARG A 313 5.65 15.02 7.33
N LEU A 314 5.90 15.15 6.02
CA LEU A 314 5.16 14.43 4.99
C LEU A 314 6.04 13.32 4.43
N THR A 315 5.60 12.08 4.59
CA THR A 315 6.24 10.89 4.03
C THR A 315 5.43 10.33 2.88
N LEU A 316 6.09 10.17 1.73
CA LEU A 316 5.62 9.42 0.58
C LEU A 316 6.24 8.02 0.62
N HIS A 317 5.43 7.01 0.94
CA HIS A 317 5.82 5.61 0.78
C HIS A 317 5.48 5.12 -0.61
N THR A 318 6.27 4.19 -1.15
CA THR A 318 6.07 3.60 -2.47
C THR A 318 6.12 2.07 -2.40
N ALA A 319 5.34 1.39 -3.26
CA ALA A 319 5.39 -0.07 -3.43
C ALA A 319 6.38 -0.51 -4.51
N GLN A 320 7.01 0.46 -5.19
CA GLN A 320 7.94 0.25 -6.29
C GLN A 320 9.06 1.28 -6.27
N ALA A 321 10.24 0.91 -6.75
CA ALA A 321 11.38 1.83 -6.81
C ALA A 321 11.21 2.87 -7.93
N LEU A 322 11.29 4.15 -7.58
CA LEU A 322 11.15 5.28 -8.51
C LEU A 322 12.24 6.34 -8.27
N GLY A 323 12.38 7.28 -9.21
CA GLY A 323 13.22 8.46 -9.01
C GLY A 323 12.44 9.58 -8.34
N VAL A 324 13.00 10.19 -7.30
CA VAL A 324 12.39 11.29 -6.53
C VAL A 324 13.33 12.49 -6.39
N ALA A 325 12.77 13.69 -6.29
CA ALA A 325 13.49 14.90 -5.92
C ALA A 325 12.63 15.83 -5.06
N SER A 326 13.28 16.73 -4.32
CA SER A 326 12.67 17.97 -3.81
C SER A 326 13.38 19.14 -4.48
N LEU A 327 12.79 19.68 -5.55
CA LEU A 327 13.38 20.78 -6.34
C LEU A 327 13.07 22.16 -5.73
N HIS A 328 12.05 22.23 -4.88
CA HIS A 328 11.67 23.42 -4.12
C HIS A 328 11.21 23.03 -2.70
N SER A 329 11.38 23.96 -1.77
CA SER A 329 10.89 23.82 -0.39
C SER A 329 9.41 23.43 -0.37
N GLY A 330 9.06 22.44 0.45
CA GLY A 330 7.71 21.95 0.62
C GLY A 330 7.23 21.02 -0.51
N GLN A 331 8.10 20.60 -1.44
CA GLN A 331 7.74 19.75 -2.56
C GLN A 331 8.44 18.39 -2.56
N LEU A 332 7.73 17.38 -3.03
CA LEU A 332 8.30 16.11 -3.47
C LEU A 332 7.79 15.82 -4.88
N GLU A 333 8.67 15.33 -5.74
CA GLU A 333 8.34 14.99 -7.11
C GLU A 333 8.88 13.61 -7.46
N VAL A 334 8.03 12.74 -7.99
CA VAL A 334 8.35 11.35 -8.31
C VAL A 334 8.06 11.07 -9.79
N ILE A 335 9.03 10.50 -10.50
CA ILE A 335 8.83 10.03 -11.88
C ILE A 335 7.99 8.75 -11.85
N LEU A 336 6.89 8.72 -12.62
CA LEU A 336 5.94 7.60 -12.66
C LEU A 336 6.18 6.63 -13.84
N ASP A 337 6.55 7.16 -15.01
CA ASP A 337 6.94 6.39 -16.20
C ASP A 337 7.68 7.31 -17.19
N ARG A 338 8.47 6.72 -18.09
CA ARG A 338 9.25 7.45 -19.11
C ARG A 338 9.28 6.71 -20.44
N ARG A 339 9.06 7.44 -21.53
CA ARG A 339 9.04 6.91 -22.89
C ARG A 339 9.95 7.72 -23.81
N LEU A 340 10.97 7.04 -24.35
CA LEU A 340 12.12 7.68 -25.00
C LEU A 340 12.45 6.98 -26.31
N MET A 341 12.60 7.74 -27.39
CA MET A 341 12.70 7.18 -28.74
C MET A 341 14.11 6.80 -29.17
N GLN A 342 15.11 7.20 -28.39
CA GLN A 342 16.53 7.06 -28.68
C GLN A 342 17.27 6.30 -27.57
N ASP A 343 18.41 5.72 -27.94
CA ASP A 343 19.42 5.25 -27.00
C ASP A 343 20.18 6.44 -26.37
N ASP A 344 20.70 6.27 -25.16
CA ASP A 344 21.51 7.27 -24.45
C ASP A 344 23.02 7.01 -24.51
N ASN A 345 23.46 6.16 -25.44
CA ASN A 345 24.85 5.78 -25.68
C ASN A 345 25.51 5.18 -24.43
N ARG A 346 24.80 4.29 -23.74
CA ARG A 346 25.34 3.47 -22.62
C ARG A 346 25.44 1.97 -22.95
N GLY A 347 25.18 1.60 -24.21
CA GLY A 347 25.42 0.25 -24.73
C GLY A 347 24.16 -0.61 -24.86
N LEU A 348 22.96 -0.08 -24.55
CA LEU A 348 21.70 -0.82 -24.71
C LEU A 348 21.26 -0.91 -26.19
N GLY A 349 21.56 0.13 -26.99
CA GLY A 349 21.30 0.13 -28.44
C GLY A 349 19.83 0.36 -28.82
N GLN A 350 18.99 0.80 -27.89
CA GLN A 350 17.57 1.10 -28.13
C GLN A 350 17.04 2.15 -27.15
N GLY A 351 15.94 2.81 -27.53
CA GLY A 351 15.17 3.66 -26.62
C GLY A 351 14.14 2.87 -25.81
N LEU A 352 13.55 3.50 -24.79
CA LEU A 352 12.48 2.94 -23.98
C LEU A 352 11.12 3.09 -24.69
N LYS A 353 10.72 2.06 -25.45
CA LYS A 353 9.50 2.04 -26.29
C LYS A 353 8.51 0.94 -25.93
N ASP A 354 8.80 0.14 -24.93
CA ASP A 354 8.05 -1.05 -24.51
C ASP A 354 7.14 -0.80 -23.29
N ASN A 355 6.81 0.46 -23.00
CA ASN A 355 5.93 0.85 -21.90
C ASN A 355 4.64 0.03 -21.90
N LYS A 356 4.19 -0.35 -20.70
CA LYS A 356 2.90 -1.01 -20.44
C LYS A 356 2.09 -0.14 -19.50
N ARG A 357 0.77 -0.38 -19.46
CA ARG A 357 -0.09 0.18 -18.41
C ARG A 357 0.45 -0.26 -17.05
N THR A 358 0.93 0.69 -16.25
CA THR A 358 1.66 0.41 -15.02
C THR A 358 1.02 1.16 -13.86
N CYS A 359 0.68 0.43 -12.80
CA CYS A 359 0.08 1.01 -11.60
C CYS A 359 1.16 1.29 -10.57
N ASN A 360 1.41 2.58 -10.31
CA ASN A 360 2.28 3.03 -9.23
C ASN A 360 1.44 3.19 -7.95
N ARG A 361 1.87 2.60 -6.84
CA ARG A 361 1.13 2.62 -5.57
C ARG A 361 1.93 3.30 -4.47
N PHE A 362 1.23 4.08 -3.64
CA PHE A 362 1.83 4.93 -2.63
C PHE A 362 0.98 5.00 -1.35
N ARG A 363 1.61 5.40 -0.25
CA ARG A 363 0.90 5.95 0.92
C ARG A 363 1.40 7.35 1.22
N LEU A 364 0.48 8.29 1.44
CA LEU A 364 0.78 9.64 1.94
C LEU A 364 0.52 9.70 3.44
N LEU A 365 1.58 9.87 4.21
CA LEU A 365 1.54 9.91 5.67
C LEU A 365 2.03 11.29 6.15
N LEU A 366 1.12 12.08 6.72
CA LEU A 366 1.42 13.39 7.31
C LEU A 366 1.47 13.26 8.82
N GLU A 367 2.61 13.51 9.46
CA GLU A 367 2.81 13.35 10.90
C GLU A 367 3.23 14.65 11.57
N ARG A 368 2.77 14.85 12.81
CA ARG A 368 3.18 15.98 13.65
C ARG A 368 4.50 15.67 14.33
N ARG A 369 5.42 16.63 14.34
CA ARG A 369 6.66 16.60 15.10
C ARG A 369 6.44 17.25 16.46
N THR A 370 6.93 16.58 17.50
CA THR A 370 7.00 17.13 18.85
C THR A 370 8.29 17.95 18.98
N THR A 371 8.21 19.08 19.68
CA THR A 371 9.32 20.05 19.83
C THR A 371 10.55 19.52 20.59
N ALA A 372 10.54 18.24 20.98
CA ALA A 372 11.52 17.63 21.87
C ALA A 372 12.91 17.44 21.27
N ASN A 373 13.11 17.49 19.94
CA ASN A 373 14.43 17.24 19.33
C ASN A 373 14.77 18.21 18.19
N LYS A 374 15.12 19.46 18.53
CA LYS A 374 15.73 20.42 17.59
C LYS A 374 17.14 20.01 17.09
N VAL A 375 17.71 18.91 17.61
CA VAL A 375 19.10 18.47 17.36
C VAL A 375 19.20 17.35 16.29
N GLN A 376 18.08 16.88 15.73
CA GLN A 376 18.09 15.75 14.77
C GLN A 376 18.32 16.17 13.31
N ASP A 377 17.99 17.40 12.90
CA ASP A 377 18.04 17.79 11.48
C ASP A 377 19.47 18.02 10.94
N SER A 378 20.48 18.09 11.82
CA SER A 378 21.91 18.20 11.45
C SER A 378 22.66 16.86 11.45
N ARG A 379 22.00 15.75 11.77
CA ARG A 379 22.64 14.42 11.80
C ARG A 379 22.79 13.86 10.39
N PRO A 380 23.82 13.05 10.12
CA PRO A 380 24.05 12.45 8.80
C PRO A 380 22.99 11.40 8.41
N ILE A 381 22.14 10.99 9.36
CA ILE A 381 21.15 9.92 9.21
C ILE A 381 19.85 10.37 9.85
N SER A 382 18.72 9.97 9.27
CA SER A 382 17.39 10.19 9.80
C SER A 382 16.63 8.87 9.92
N PHE A 383 15.52 8.84 10.65
CA PHE A 383 14.75 7.62 10.88
C PHE A 383 13.25 7.86 10.66
N PRO A 384 12.51 6.88 10.08
CA PRO A 384 11.05 6.93 10.06
C PRO A 384 10.45 6.80 11.47
N SER A 385 9.20 7.20 11.68
CA SER A 385 8.47 6.82 12.89
C SER A 385 8.10 5.33 12.87
N LEU A 386 7.65 4.79 14.01
CA LEU A 386 7.01 3.47 14.05
C LEU A 386 5.78 3.40 13.13
N LEU A 387 4.97 4.46 13.07
CA LEU A 387 3.80 4.52 12.19
C LEU A 387 4.22 4.47 10.71
N SER A 388 5.27 5.19 10.34
CA SER A 388 5.82 5.20 8.98
C SER A 388 6.38 3.83 8.59
N HIS A 389 7.09 3.16 9.50
CA HIS A 389 7.51 1.77 9.31
C HIS A 389 6.31 0.84 9.07
N MET A 390 5.29 0.88 9.92
CA MET A 390 4.09 0.06 9.77
C MET A 390 3.30 0.39 8.48
N THR A 391 3.24 1.66 8.10
CA THR A 391 2.58 2.11 6.85
C THR A 391 3.29 1.54 5.62
N SER A 392 4.62 1.57 5.60
CA SER A 392 5.43 0.96 4.55
C SER A 392 5.24 -0.56 4.48
N MET A 393 5.18 -1.24 5.63
CA MET A 393 4.92 -2.69 5.71
C MET A 393 3.52 -3.04 5.19
N HIS A 394 2.48 -2.28 5.57
CA HIS A 394 1.11 -2.52 5.09
C HIS A 394 0.97 -2.35 3.57
N LEU A 395 1.76 -1.45 2.97
CA LEU A 395 1.80 -1.21 1.52
C LEU A 395 2.52 -2.33 0.78
N ASN A 396 3.65 -2.81 1.30
CA ASN A 396 4.52 -3.78 0.61
C ASN A 396 4.21 -5.25 0.92
N ALA A 397 3.49 -5.52 2.02
CA ALA A 397 3.08 -6.85 2.43
C ALA A 397 1.56 -6.88 2.66
N GLU A 398 0.82 -7.02 1.56
CA GLU A 398 -0.63 -7.03 1.56
C GLU A 398 -1.20 -8.32 2.16
N VAL A 399 -2.44 -8.24 2.65
CA VAL A 399 -3.20 -9.42 3.04
C VAL A 399 -3.49 -10.26 1.80
N LEU A 400 -3.12 -11.54 1.83
CA LEU A 400 -3.42 -12.46 0.74
C LEU A 400 -4.79 -13.08 0.97
N ALA A 401 -5.73 -12.84 0.05
CA ALA A 401 -7.04 -13.47 0.06
C ALA A 401 -7.06 -14.67 -0.89
N MET A 402 -7.36 -15.86 -0.35
CA MET A 402 -7.34 -17.13 -1.06
C MET A 402 -8.74 -17.76 -1.06
N PRO A 403 -9.51 -17.61 -2.16
CA PRO A 403 -10.77 -18.31 -2.32
C PRO A 403 -10.53 -19.82 -2.37
N VAL A 404 -11.28 -20.56 -1.56
CA VAL A 404 -11.12 -22.02 -1.46
C VAL A 404 -11.84 -22.69 -2.62
N ALA A 405 -11.12 -23.54 -3.35
CA ALA A 405 -11.68 -24.35 -4.43
C ALA A 405 -12.74 -25.32 -3.88
N GLN A 406 -13.81 -25.53 -4.65
CA GLN A 406 -14.82 -26.52 -4.30
C GLN A 406 -14.35 -27.90 -4.78
N GLU A 407 -13.79 -28.68 -3.86
CA GLU A 407 -13.39 -30.07 -4.12
C GLU A 407 -14.47 -31.07 -3.70
N LYS A 408 -14.40 -32.28 -4.28
CA LYS A 408 -15.16 -33.46 -3.86
C LYS A 408 -14.16 -34.58 -3.53
N PRO A 409 -14.12 -35.09 -2.29
CA PRO A 409 -14.95 -34.75 -1.14
C PRO A 409 -14.71 -33.32 -0.63
N ALA A 410 -15.66 -32.78 0.14
CA ALA A 410 -15.51 -31.45 0.72
C ALA A 410 -14.25 -31.38 1.60
N PRO A 411 -13.49 -30.27 1.58
CA PRO A 411 -12.31 -30.13 2.40
C PRO A 411 -12.66 -30.25 3.90
N PRO A 412 -11.72 -30.71 4.74
CA PRO A 412 -11.91 -30.73 6.19
C PRO A 412 -12.26 -29.32 6.71
N ALA A 413 -12.88 -29.26 7.90
CA ALA A 413 -13.27 -28.00 8.51
C ALA A 413 -12.07 -27.05 8.61
N LEU A 414 -12.11 -25.95 7.87
CA LEU A 414 -11.08 -24.93 7.87
C LEU A 414 -11.08 -24.20 9.21
N ARG A 415 -9.89 -23.96 9.75
CA ARG A 415 -9.70 -23.23 10.99
C ARG A 415 -8.68 -22.12 10.83
N SER A 416 -8.81 -21.06 11.62
CA SER A 416 -7.76 -20.04 11.71
C SER A 416 -6.46 -20.64 12.23
N PHE A 417 -5.34 -20.10 11.76
CA PHE A 417 -4.00 -20.49 12.20
C PHE A 417 -3.34 -19.29 12.88
N ARG A 418 -2.87 -19.48 14.12
CA ARG A 418 -2.19 -18.46 14.91
C ARG A 418 -0.83 -19.00 15.36
N PRO A 419 0.23 -18.76 14.57
CA PRO A 419 1.53 -19.35 14.86
C PRO A 419 2.23 -18.69 16.04
N LEU A 420 1.92 -17.43 16.36
CA LEU A 420 2.59 -16.69 17.42
C LEU A 420 1.81 -16.75 18.73
N SER A 421 2.49 -17.11 19.82
CA SER A 421 1.98 -17.06 21.21
C SER A 421 2.28 -15.74 21.91
N ALA A 422 3.12 -14.89 21.33
CA ALA A 422 3.47 -13.57 21.85
C ALA A 422 3.57 -12.52 20.72
N THR A 423 3.39 -11.26 21.07
CA THR A 423 3.53 -10.14 20.14
C THR A 423 5.00 -9.82 19.88
N VAL A 424 5.39 -9.67 18.61
CA VAL A 424 6.73 -9.20 18.23
C VAL A 424 6.87 -7.71 18.57
N PRO A 425 8.01 -7.24 19.13
CA PRO A 425 8.19 -5.82 19.42
C PRO A 425 8.07 -4.94 18.16
N CYS A 426 7.57 -3.71 18.31
CA CYS A 426 7.25 -2.84 17.16
C CYS A 426 8.45 -2.46 16.29
N ASP A 427 9.65 -2.46 16.87
CA ASP A 427 10.91 -2.13 16.21
C ASP A 427 11.61 -3.37 15.64
N PHE A 428 11.03 -4.56 15.75
CA PHE A 428 11.56 -5.78 15.13
C PHE A 428 10.76 -6.16 13.90
N HIS A 429 11.48 -6.59 12.87
CA HIS A 429 10.91 -7.10 11.64
C HIS A 429 11.55 -8.45 11.29
N ILE A 430 10.71 -9.44 11.02
CA ILE A 430 11.13 -10.75 10.53
C ILE A 430 11.32 -10.63 9.02
N LEU A 431 12.56 -10.39 8.60
CA LEU A 431 12.91 -10.29 7.17
C LEU A 431 12.75 -11.64 6.45
N ASN A 432 13.03 -12.73 7.16
CA ASN A 432 12.88 -14.07 6.63
C ASN A 432 12.70 -15.09 7.75
N LEU A 433 11.79 -16.03 7.55
CA LEU A 433 11.64 -17.23 8.35
C LEU A 433 11.39 -18.39 7.39
N ARG A 434 12.34 -19.31 7.29
CA ARG A 434 12.26 -20.45 6.37
C ARG A 434 12.86 -21.71 6.97
N THR A 435 12.32 -22.86 6.63
CA THR A 435 12.95 -24.15 6.95
C THR A 435 14.27 -24.30 6.19
N LEU A 436 15.26 -24.90 6.84
CA LEU A 436 16.47 -25.38 6.17
C LEU A 436 16.19 -26.76 5.54
N GLN A 437 17.05 -27.19 4.62
CA GLN A 437 16.89 -28.49 3.98
C GLN A 437 17.10 -29.60 5.03
N ALA A 438 16.19 -30.56 5.09
CA ALA A 438 16.34 -31.77 5.89
C ALA A 438 17.22 -32.78 5.15
N GLU A 439 17.79 -33.74 5.86
CA GLU A 439 18.48 -34.87 5.22
C GLU A 439 17.52 -35.76 4.42
N ASP A 440 16.25 -35.80 4.83
CA ASP A 440 15.15 -36.48 4.14
C ASP A 440 14.19 -35.43 3.55
N ASP A 441 14.13 -35.35 2.22
CA ASP A 441 13.27 -34.41 1.49
C ASP A 441 11.76 -34.69 1.69
N SER A 442 11.37 -35.80 2.34
CA SER A 442 9.97 -36.15 2.60
C SER A 442 9.37 -35.48 3.83
N LEU A 443 10.18 -34.92 4.74
CA LEU A 443 9.74 -34.28 5.97
C LEU A 443 10.29 -32.85 6.11
N PRO A 444 9.53 -31.92 6.71
CA PRO A 444 10.05 -30.59 7.02
C PRO A 444 11.18 -30.68 8.05
N SER A 445 12.26 -29.91 7.84
CA SER A 445 13.37 -29.83 8.79
C SER A 445 12.94 -29.20 10.11
N ALA A 446 13.48 -29.73 11.21
CA ALA A 446 13.40 -29.09 12.53
C ALA A 446 14.30 -27.84 12.62
N GLU A 447 15.19 -27.64 11.65
CA GLU A 447 16.01 -26.44 11.55
C GLU A 447 15.36 -25.35 10.71
N MET A 448 15.37 -24.12 11.21
CA MET A 448 14.90 -22.93 10.52
C MET A 448 15.98 -21.85 10.49
N ALA A 449 15.97 -21.07 9.41
CA ALA A 449 16.68 -19.80 9.33
C ALA A 449 15.75 -18.66 9.71
N LEU A 450 16.18 -17.83 10.65
CA LEU A 450 15.52 -16.59 11.05
C LEU A 450 16.45 -15.42 10.76
N ILE A 451 15.99 -14.49 9.92
CA ILE A 451 16.65 -13.20 9.68
C ILE A 451 15.81 -12.11 10.32
N LEU A 452 16.39 -11.40 11.28
CA LEU A 452 15.76 -10.30 12.00
C LEU A 452 16.40 -8.98 11.61
N HIS A 453 15.58 -7.94 11.51
CA HIS A 453 16.04 -6.55 11.47
C HIS A 453 15.42 -5.80 12.65
N ARG A 454 16.26 -5.18 13.48
CA ARG A 454 15.78 -4.20 14.44
C ARG A 454 15.81 -2.81 13.80
N LYS A 455 14.65 -2.28 13.46
CA LYS A 455 14.47 -0.96 12.83
C LYS A 455 14.84 0.17 13.79
N GLY A 456 15.65 1.11 13.32
CA GLY A 456 15.78 2.42 13.95
C GLY A 456 14.54 3.29 13.67
N PHE A 457 14.07 4.03 14.66
CA PHE A 457 12.90 4.90 14.52
C PHE A 457 13.07 6.24 15.25
N ASP A 458 12.36 7.25 14.77
CA ASP A 458 12.38 8.60 15.32
C ASP A 458 11.26 8.79 16.36
N CYS A 459 11.64 8.93 17.63
CA CYS A 459 10.73 9.22 18.74
C CYS A 459 10.22 10.68 18.75
N GLY A 460 10.73 11.55 17.86
CA GLY A 460 10.32 12.95 17.76
C GLY A 460 8.95 13.16 17.13
N LEU A 461 8.34 12.11 16.57
CA LEU A 461 7.01 12.16 15.93
C LEU A 461 5.91 11.73 16.89
N GLU A 462 4.73 12.34 16.76
CA GLU A 462 3.58 12.05 17.60
C GLU A 462 3.10 10.59 17.44
N ALA A 463 3.14 9.83 18.54
CA ALA A 463 2.77 8.43 18.60
C ALA A 463 1.44 8.21 19.33
N LYS A 464 0.32 8.79 18.83
CA LYS A 464 -1.01 8.64 19.44
C LYS A 464 -1.97 7.85 18.55
N HIS A 465 -2.75 6.96 19.16
CA HIS A 465 -3.82 6.20 18.51
C HIS A 465 -3.38 5.48 17.22
N LEU A 466 -2.17 4.89 17.23
CA LEU A 466 -1.55 4.28 16.05
C LEU A 466 -2.26 2.99 15.58
N GLY A 467 -3.09 2.41 16.44
CA GLY A 467 -3.95 1.25 16.16
C GLY A 467 -3.24 -0.07 15.89
N PHE A 468 -1.96 -0.18 16.27
CA PHE A 468 -1.27 -1.45 16.47
C PHE A 468 -0.98 -1.66 17.96
N ASN A 469 -0.94 -2.92 18.39
CA ASN A 469 -0.82 -3.31 19.79
C ASN A 469 0.51 -4.05 20.04
N CYS A 470 1.61 -3.31 19.94
CA CYS A 470 2.95 -3.78 20.29
C CYS A 470 3.66 -2.71 21.12
N THR A 471 4.74 -3.10 21.80
CA THR A 471 5.64 -2.20 22.52
C THR A 471 7.06 -2.36 22.00
N THR A 472 7.92 -1.39 22.28
CA THR A 472 9.36 -1.56 22.08
C THR A 472 9.97 -2.27 23.27
N SER A 473 11.01 -3.05 23.04
CA SER A 473 11.59 -3.95 24.05
C SER A 473 13.02 -3.58 24.43
N GLN A 474 13.47 -2.37 24.10
CA GLN A 474 14.86 -1.92 24.27
C GLN A 474 15.86 -2.91 23.64
N GLY A 475 15.52 -3.42 22.45
CA GLY A 475 16.37 -4.35 21.69
C GLY A 475 16.32 -5.81 22.13
N LYS A 476 15.39 -6.19 23.02
CA LYS A 476 15.21 -7.59 23.45
C LYS A 476 14.14 -8.29 22.62
N PHE A 477 14.46 -9.45 22.06
CA PHE A 477 13.50 -10.28 21.32
C PHE A 477 13.42 -11.67 21.94
N SER A 478 12.29 -11.99 22.57
CA SER A 478 12.06 -13.27 23.23
C SER A 478 11.58 -14.32 22.23
N LEU A 479 12.49 -15.19 21.80
CA LEU A 479 12.22 -16.25 20.82
C LEU A 479 11.67 -17.53 21.48
N GLY A 480 12.11 -17.86 22.69
CA GLY A 480 11.84 -19.17 23.32
C GLY A 480 10.36 -19.53 23.50
N SER A 481 9.48 -18.53 23.58
CA SER A 481 8.02 -18.71 23.69
C SER A 481 7.26 -18.00 22.58
N LEU A 482 7.91 -17.71 21.46
CA LEU A 482 7.32 -16.91 20.40
C LEU A 482 6.31 -17.73 19.58
N PHE A 483 6.63 -18.98 19.27
CA PHE A 483 5.81 -19.84 18.43
C PHE A 483 4.95 -20.78 19.27
N TYR A 484 3.66 -20.85 18.95
CA TYR A 484 2.71 -21.73 19.61
C TYR A 484 2.98 -23.19 19.25
N GLY A 485 3.20 -24.03 20.27
CA GLY A 485 3.38 -25.47 20.10
C GLY A 485 4.74 -25.90 19.55
N LEU A 486 5.73 -24.99 19.51
CA LEU A 486 7.12 -25.31 19.16
C LEU A 486 8.05 -24.92 20.30
N GLU A 487 8.85 -25.87 20.79
CA GLU A 487 9.84 -25.61 21.84
C GLU A 487 11.21 -25.31 21.22
N LEU A 488 11.83 -24.23 21.66
CA LEU A 488 13.15 -23.82 21.17
C LEU A 488 14.22 -24.76 21.76
N GLY A 489 14.81 -25.60 20.92
CA GLY A 489 15.88 -26.52 21.30
C GLY A 489 17.26 -25.88 21.29
N SER A 490 17.60 -25.12 20.23
CA SER A 490 18.84 -24.34 20.22
C SER A 490 18.79 -23.13 19.28
N LEU A 491 19.66 -22.16 19.57
CA LEU A 491 19.84 -20.95 18.78
C LEU A 491 21.33 -20.76 18.46
N GLN A 492 21.66 -20.59 17.17
CA GLN A 492 23.02 -20.33 16.71
C GLN A 492 23.08 -19.06 15.84
N PRO A 493 23.86 -18.04 16.21
CA PRO A 493 24.11 -16.89 15.34
C PRO A 493 24.99 -17.28 14.17
N THR A 494 24.70 -16.71 13.00
CA THR A 494 25.40 -17.01 11.74
C THR A 494 25.62 -15.74 10.93
N SER A 495 26.50 -15.81 9.91
CA SER A 495 26.58 -14.80 8.86
C SER A 495 25.22 -14.58 8.19
N LEU A 496 24.99 -13.42 7.57
CA LEU A 496 23.71 -13.10 6.89
C LEU A 496 23.26 -14.15 5.85
N THR A 497 24.19 -14.88 5.25
CA THR A 497 23.92 -15.93 4.26
C THR A 497 23.77 -17.33 4.87
N LEU A 498 23.83 -17.47 6.20
CA LEU A 498 23.83 -18.73 6.96
C LEU A 498 25.04 -19.65 6.70
N MET A 499 26.03 -19.20 5.92
CA MET A 499 27.18 -20.02 5.51
C MET A 499 28.20 -20.24 6.61
N TYR A 500 28.33 -19.29 7.55
CA TYR A 500 29.33 -19.36 8.62
C TYR A 500 28.68 -19.20 10.00
N PRO A 501 28.92 -20.13 10.95
CA PRO A 501 28.54 -19.92 12.34
C PRO A 501 29.41 -18.82 12.96
N LEU A 502 28.79 -17.91 13.71
CA LEU A 502 29.47 -16.84 14.44
C LEU A 502 29.66 -17.17 15.93
N GLY A 503 29.01 -18.24 16.39
CA GLY A 503 29.11 -18.76 17.74
C GLY A 503 28.63 -20.20 17.82
N ALA A 504 28.82 -20.83 18.98
CA ALA A 504 28.27 -22.16 19.25
C ALA A 504 26.74 -22.08 19.38
N ALA A 505 26.05 -23.17 19.03
CA ALA A 505 24.62 -23.31 19.29
C ALA A 505 24.37 -23.31 20.80
N SER A 506 23.45 -22.48 21.26
CA SER A 506 23.11 -22.35 22.68
C SER A 506 21.71 -22.87 22.95
N PRO A 507 21.55 -23.95 23.76
CA PRO A 507 20.24 -24.46 24.13
C PRO A 507 19.52 -23.60 25.18
N ASN A 508 20.26 -22.78 25.93
CA ASN A 508 19.70 -21.92 26.98
C ASN A 508 19.36 -20.50 26.49
N SER A 509 19.75 -20.14 25.26
CA SER A 509 19.54 -18.79 24.73
C SER A 509 18.14 -18.66 24.14
N THR A 510 17.25 -18.01 24.89
CA THR A 510 15.85 -17.77 24.49
C THR A 510 15.56 -16.32 24.12
N VAL A 511 16.53 -15.41 24.34
CA VAL A 511 16.39 -13.97 24.12
C VAL A 511 17.53 -13.47 23.24
N ILE A 512 17.18 -12.80 22.16
CA ILE A 512 18.09 -12.13 21.23
C ILE A 512 18.19 -10.66 21.62
N HIS A 513 19.40 -10.12 21.60
CA HIS A 513 19.65 -8.69 21.78
C HIS A 513 20.18 -8.10 20.47
N MET A 514 19.61 -6.98 20.04
CA MET A 514 20.03 -6.27 18.82
C MET A 514 20.04 -4.77 19.04
N ASP A 515 21.04 -4.09 18.49
CA ASP A 515 21.09 -2.63 18.43
C ASP A 515 20.21 -2.09 17.29
N PRO A 516 19.78 -0.82 17.35
CA PRO A 516 18.99 -0.23 16.26
C PRO A 516 19.77 -0.27 14.94
N MET A 517 19.08 -0.60 13.85
CA MET A 517 19.61 -0.80 12.51
C MET A 517 20.42 -2.08 12.29
N GLU A 518 20.48 -3.00 13.26
CA GLU A 518 21.14 -4.28 13.03
C GLU A 518 20.26 -5.27 12.24
N ILE A 519 20.91 -6.03 11.36
CA ILE A 519 20.36 -7.25 10.78
C ILE A 519 21.18 -8.42 11.30
N ALA A 520 20.51 -9.38 11.92
CA ALA A 520 21.14 -10.58 12.47
C ALA A 520 20.44 -11.83 11.93
N THR A 521 21.21 -12.90 11.76
CA THR A 521 20.72 -14.17 11.19
C THR A 521 21.04 -15.32 12.13
N PHE A 522 20.03 -16.14 12.38
CA PHE A 522 20.09 -17.23 13.32
C PHE A 522 19.64 -18.54 12.66
N ARG A 523 20.35 -19.62 12.97
CA ARG A 523 19.86 -20.97 12.81
C ARG A 523 19.17 -21.39 14.10
N ILE A 524 17.92 -21.84 13.97
CA ILE A 524 17.06 -22.24 15.06
C ILE A 524 16.77 -23.72 14.91
N HIS A 525 16.83 -24.47 16.00
CA HIS A 525 16.35 -25.85 16.05
C HIS A 525 15.16 -25.92 17.01
N PHE A 526 14.04 -26.50 16.55
CA PHE A 526 12.90 -26.83 17.41
C PHE A 526 12.96 -28.30 17.83
N GLY A 527 12.64 -28.58 19.09
CA GLY A 527 12.74 -29.91 19.71
C GLY A 527 11.43 -30.38 20.32
#